data_AF-A0A6G4ZUU8-F1
#
_entry.id   AF-A0A6G4ZUU8-F1
#
_cell.length_a   1.000
_cell.length_b   1.000
_cell.length_c   1.000
_cell.angle_alpha   90.00
_cell.angle_beta   90.00
_cell.angle_gamma   90.00
#
_symmetry.space_group_name_H-M   'P 1'
#
loop_
_entity.id
_entity.type
_entity.pdbx_description
1 polymer ?
#
loop_
_entity_poly.entity_id
_entity_poly.type
_entity_poly.pdbx_seq_one_letter_code
_entity_poly.pdbx_strand_id
1 'polypeptide(L)' 'MNNQEKELQKRVAWLESRLDQTESELAHLNKLLMDCGFPEGLHTLKVTIEELLEEANRQYPFSPEENPPPQTFDPFA' A
#
# COMPACT_ATOMS: atom_id res chain seq x y z
N MET A 1 -0.11 33.38 -19.43
CA MET A 1 -0.20 32.51 -18.25
C MET A 1 0.07 33.30 -17.00
N ASN A 2 -0.87 33.26 -16.05
CA ASN A 2 -0.67 33.89 -14.74
C ASN A 2 0.29 33.03 -13.88
N ASN A 3 0.86 33.61 -12.82
CA ASN A 3 1.84 32.87 -12.00
C ASN A 3 1.22 31.66 -11.28
N GLN A 4 -0.06 31.74 -10.92
CA GLN A 4 -0.78 30.63 -10.29
C GLN A 4 -0.95 29.43 -11.23
N GLU A 5 -1.24 29.68 -12.50
CA GLU A 5 -1.37 28.68 -13.56
C GLU A 5 -0.03 27.98 -13.83
N LYS A 6 1.08 28.72 -13.78
CA LYS A 6 2.43 28.14 -13.87
C LYS A 6 2.73 27.20 -12.70
N GLU A 7 2.38 27.59 -11.49
CA GLU A 7 2.60 26.74 -10.30
C GLU A 7 1.70 25.50 -10.30
N LEU A 8 0.45 25.63 -10.75
CA LEU A 8 -0.44 24.48 -10.93
C LEU A 8 0.10 23.50 -11.97
N GLN A 9 0.59 23.99 -13.11
CA GLN A 9 1.18 23.12 -14.14
C GLN A 9 2.43 22.40 -13.64
N LYS A 10 3.31 23.08 -12.89
CA LYS A 10 4.45 22.42 -12.25
C LYS A 10 4.00 21.32 -11.28
N ARG A 11 2.94 21.59 -10.51
CA ARG A 11 2.40 20.60 -9.57
C ARG A 11 1.82 19.39 -10.30
N VAL A 12 1.11 19.62 -11.40
CA VAL A 12 0.59 18.54 -12.26
C VAL A 12 1.74 17.69 -12.80
N ALA A 13 2.75 18.31 -13.43
CA ALA A 13 3.90 17.57 -13.97
C ALA A 13 4.64 16.75 -12.89
N TRP A 14 4.77 17.29 -11.68
CA TRP A 14 5.35 16.55 -10.55
C TRP A 14 4.48 15.38 -10.11
N LEU A 15 3.16 15.56 -10.05
CA LEU A 15 2.22 14.49 -9.70
C LEU A 15 2.20 13.38 -10.75
N GLU A 16 2.20 13.75 -12.04
CA GLU A 16 2.28 12.82 -13.16
C GLU A 16 3.54 11.97 -13.08
N SER A 17 4.71 12.61 -12.92
CA SER A 17 5.97 11.87 -12.77
C SER A 17 5.98 10.93 -11.57
N ARG A 18 5.36 11.32 -10.45
CA ARG A 18 5.26 10.45 -9.27
C ARG A 18 4.29 9.29 -9.49
N LEU A 19 3.20 9.53 -10.21
CA LEU A 19 2.23 8.50 -10.56
C LEU A 19 2.90 7.46 -11.45
N ASP A 20 3.55 7.89 -12.54
CA ASP A 20 4.26 7.01 -13.47
C ASP A 20 5.30 6.14 -12.77
N GLN A 21 6.07 6.73 -11.85
CA GLN A 21 7.04 5.97 -11.06
C GLN A 21 6.35 4.92 -10.18
N THR A 22 5.28 5.32 -9.48
CA THR A 22 4.55 4.42 -8.58
C THR A 22 3.91 3.26 -9.34
N GLU A 23 3.31 3.54 -10.49
CA GLU A 23 2.71 2.51 -11.36
C GLU A 23 3.77 1.54 -11.90
N SER A 24 4.93 2.07 -12.28
CA SER A 24 6.06 1.25 -12.75
C SER A 24 6.60 0.33 -11.65
N GLU A 25 6.77 0.85 -10.44
CA GLU A 25 7.22 0.09 -9.28
C GLU A 25 6.19 -0.98 -8.89
N LEU A 26 4.89 -0.64 -8.91
CA LEU A 26 3.81 -1.57 -8.61
C LEU A 26 3.74 -2.71 -9.64
N ALA A 27 3.88 -2.40 -10.93
CA ALA A 27 3.90 -3.39 -12.00
C ALA A 27 5.11 -4.33 -11.87
N HIS A 28 6.29 -3.77 -11.54
CA HIS A 28 7.49 -4.57 -11.30
C HIS A 28 7.33 -5.49 -10.08
N LEU A 29 6.78 -4.99 -8.97
CA LEU A 29 6.50 -5.80 -7.79
C LEU A 29 5.51 -6.93 -8.11
N ASN A 30 4.44 -6.64 -8.85
CA ASN A 30 3.47 -7.65 -9.26
C ASN A 30 4.13 -8.76 -10.08
N LYS A 31 5.04 -8.40 -10.99
CA LYS A 31 5.83 -9.37 -11.75
C LYS A 31 6.72 -10.22 -10.86
N LEU A 32 7.46 -9.62 -9.92
CA LEU A 32 8.29 -10.35 -8.98
C LEU A 32 7.47 -11.35 -8.15
N LEU A 33 6.26 -10.97 -7.73
CA LEU A 33 5.38 -11.89 -6.99
C LEU A 33 4.94 -13.08 -7.85
N MET A 34 4.62 -12.85 -9.13
CA MET A 34 4.37 -13.94 -10.07
C MET A 34 5.57 -14.86 -10.25
N ASP A 35 6.77 -14.29 -10.36
CA ASP A 35 8.02 -15.05 -10.48
C ASP A 35 8.33 -15.86 -9.19
N CYS A 36 7.88 -15.38 -8.02
CA CYS A 36 7.99 -16.07 -6.73
C CYS A 36 6.90 -17.14 -6.50
N GLY A 37 5.96 -17.32 -7.44
CA GLY A 37 4.93 -18.36 -7.37
C GLY A 37 3.55 -17.89 -6.89
N PHE A 38 3.30 -16.58 -6.79
CA PHE A 38 1.94 -16.04 -6.62
C PHE A 38 1.29 -15.86 -8.00
N PRO A 39 0.38 -16.74 -8.46
CA PRO A 39 -0.09 -16.80 -9.85
C PRO A 39 -0.71 -15.49 -10.37
N GLU A 40 -1.35 -14.70 -9.51
CA GLU A 40 -1.91 -13.38 -9.85
C GLU A 40 -1.21 -12.24 -9.09
N GLY A 41 0.06 -12.46 -8.72
CA GLY A 41 0.93 -11.49 -8.08
C GLY A 41 0.33 -10.92 -6.78
N LEU A 42 0.08 -9.61 -6.78
CA LEU A 42 -0.46 -8.89 -5.62
C LEU A 42 -1.83 -9.40 -5.18
N HIS A 43 -2.67 -9.86 -6.11
CA HIS A 43 -4.00 -10.34 -5.78
C HIS A 43 -3.92 -11.60 -4.91
N THR A 44 -3.20 -12.62 -5.38
CA THR A 44 -3.05 -13.87 -4.62
C THR A 44 -2.29 -13.64 -3.32
N LEU A 45 -1.26 -12.78 -3.30
CA LEU A 45 -0.56 -12.41 -2.07
C LEU A 45 -1.53 -11.85 -1.02
N LYS A 46 -2.41 -10.93 -1.44
CA LYS A 46 -3.38 -10.31 -0.55
C LYS A 46 -4.34 -11.34 0.03
N VAL A 47 -4.88 -12.23 -0.79
CA VAL A 47 -5.78 -13.31 -0.35
C VAL A 47 -5.08 -14.20 0.66
N THR A 48 -3.85 -14.65 0.38
CA THR A 48 -3.06 -15.47 1.32
C THR A 48 -2.83 -14.76 2.65
N ILE A 49 -2.53 -13.45 2.65
CA ILE A 49 -2.36 -12.67 3.88
C ILE A 49 -3.69 -12.57 4.65
N GLU A 50 -4.81 -12.31 3.97
CA GLU A 50 -6.14 -12.25 4.58
C GLU A 50 -6.49 -13.58 5.26
N GLU A 51 -6.25 -14.71 4.58
CA GLU A 51 -6.45 -16.05 5.14
C GLU A 51 -5.58 -16.30 6.38
N LEU A 52 -4.29 -15.94 6.33
CA LEU A 52 -3.37 -16.08 7.48
C LEU A 52 -3.79 -15.22 8.68
N LEU A 53 -4.28 -14.00 8.43
CA LEU A 53 -4.78 -13.12 9.49
C LEU A 53 -6.07 -13.66 10.10
N GLU A 54 -6.97 -14.21 9.30
CA GLU A 54 -8.20 -14.87 9.77
C GLU A 54 -7.90 -16.12 10.59
N GLU A 55 -6.92 -16.92 10.18
CA GLU A 55 -6.42 -18.06 10.95
C GLU A 55 -5.81 -17.62 12.29
N ALA A 56 -4.96 -16.59 12.28
CA ALA A 56 -4.36 -16.04 13.49
C ALA A 56 -5.43 -15.53 14.47
N ASN A 57 -6.45 -14.82 13.97
CA ASN A 57 -7.55 -14.32 14.81
C ASN A 57 -8.49 -15.45 15.30
N ARG A 58 -8.63 -16.55 14.56
CA ARG A 58 -9.36 -17.73 15.05
C ARG A 58 -8.60 -18.46 16.16
N GLN A 59 -7.27 -18.54 16.05
CA GLN A 59 -6.44 -19.26 17.01
C GLN A 59 -6.14 -18.45 18.28
N TYR A 60 -6.05 -17.13 18.15
CA TYR A 60 -5.95 -16.16 19.24
C TYR A 60 -6.97 -15.05 19.00
N PRO A 61 -8.26 -15.24 19.38
CA PRO A 61 -9.25 -14.19 19.25
C PRO A 61 -8.79 -12.95 20.00
N PHE A 62 -8.80 -11.81 19.31
CA PHE A 62 -8.46 -10.53 19.91
C PHE A 62 -9.36 -10.26 21.12
N SER A 63 -8.81 -10.48 22.32
CA SER A 63 -9.39 -10.00 23.57
C SER A 63 -8.99 -8.54 23.74
N PRO A 64 -9.92 -7.58 23.67
CA PRO A 64 -9.61 -6.16 23.77
C PRO A 64 -8.96 -5.74 25.11
N GLU A 65 -8.89 -6.64 26.09
CA GLU A 65 -8.25 -6.41 27.39
C GLU A 65 -6.72 -6.58 27.36
N GLU A 66 -6.13 -7.26 26.36
CA GLU A 66 -4.69 -7.63 26.37
C GLU A 66 -3.82 -6.92 25.32
N ASN A 67 -4.40 -6.27 24.30
CA ASN A 67 -3.66 -5.54 23.28
C ASN A 67 -4.24 -4.13 23.06
N PRO A 68 -3.63 -3.07 23.62
CA PRO A 68 -4.04 -1.72 23.29
C PRO A 68 -3.83 -1.47 21.79
N PRO A 69 -4.69 -0.67 21.13
CA PRO A 69 -4.51 -0.33 19.73
C PRO A 69 -3.10 0.24 19.53
N PRO A 70 -2.40 -0.12 18.43
CA PRO A 70 -1.10 0.46 18.12
C PRO A 70 -1.25 1.98 18.16
N GLN A 71 -0.41 2.63 18.96
CA GLN A 71 -0.41 4.08 19.05
C GLN A 71 -0.28 4.62 17.63
N THR A 72 -1.26 5.40 17.19
CA THR A 72 -1.21 6.08 15.90
C THR A 72 0.05 6.95 15.92
N PHE A 73 1.06 6.57 15.15
CA PHE A 73 2.23 7.40 14.96
C PHE A 73 1.77 8.68 14.26
N ASP A 74 1.80 9.79 14.98
CA ASP A 74 1.56 11.11 14.42
C ASP A 74 2.92 11.69 13.97
N PRO A 75 3.21 11.75 12.67
CA PRO A 75 4.44 12.35 12.17
C PRO A 75 4.49 13.88 12.35
N PHE A 76 3.43 14.51 12.88
CA PHE A 76 3.29 15.95 13.05
C PHE A 76 2.90 16.41 14.47
N ALA A 77 2.94 15.51 15.47
CA ALA A 77 2.81 15.87 16.89
C ALA A 77 4.07 16.53 17.47
#